data_AF-D9PZQ5-F1
#
_entry.id   AF-D9PZQ5-F1
#
_cell.length_a   1.000
_cell.length_b   1.000
_cell.length_c   1.000
_cell.angle_alpha   90.00
_cell.angle_beta   90.00
_cell.angle_gamma   90.00
#
_symmetry.space_group_name_H-M   'P 1'
#
loop_
_entity.id
_entity.type
_entity.pdbx_description
1 polymer ?
#
loop_
_entity_poly.entity_id
_entity_poly.type
_entity_poly.pdbx_seq_one_letter_code
_entity_poly.pdbx_strand_id
1 'polypeptide(L)'
;MSDCKVNCGNITELIQFNVTRAAQALQEHADLLERMRGQLNQYMSLRDEEREGMVEQIEDTIRSIRSAREGIEKATREYEMLVGCCLARDDYMEALLGYYLMAGSRRERELLSAASRVVDVSEDIDGIGRVTGLIQEVLVSVSSKVRRSG
;
A
#
# COMPACT_ATOMS: atom_id res chain seq x y z
N MET A 1 9.80 27.91 3.15
CA MET A 1 10.48 27.29 2.00
C MET A 1 11.41 26.25 2.58
N SER A 2 10.96 25.00 2.65
CA SER A 2 11.73 23.90 3.23
C SER A 2 12.79 23.44 2.25
N ASP A 3 14.02 23.23 2.73
CA ASP A 3 15.15 22.72 1.96
C ASP A 3 14.77 21.46 1.18
N CYS A 4 14.66 21.62 -0.13
CA CYS A 4 14.44 20.51 -1.03
C CYS A 4 15.71 19.64 -1.06
N LYS A 5 15.61 18.41 -0.56
CA LYS A 5 16.72 17.45 -0.52
C LYS A 5 16.89 16.64 -1.81
N VAL A 6 16.04 16.88 -2.81
CA VAL A 6 16.03 16.14 -4.07
C VAL A 6 16.81 16.94 -5.13
N ASN A 7 17.77 16.29 -5.79
CA ASN A 7 18.37 16.83 -6.99
C ASN A 7 17.39 16.64 -8.17
N CYS A 8 16.80 17.72 -8.67
CA CYS A 8 15.84 17.62 -9.79
C CYS A 8 16.51 17.34 -11.15
N GLY A 9 17.84 17.31 -11.24
CA GLY A 9 18.57 17.06 -12.49
C GLY A 9 18.39 15.65 -13.07
N ASN A 10 18.04 14.66 -12.25
CA ASN A 10 17.77 13.27 -12.67
C ASN A 10 16.33 12.83 -12.36
N ILE A 11 15.39 13.78 -12.34
CA ILE A 11 14.02 13.56 -11.89
C ILE A 11 13.27 12.45 -12.65
N THR A 12 13.53 12.31 -13.95
CA THR A 12 12.92 11.25 -14.78
C THR A 12 13.31 9.85 -14.31
N GLU A 13 14.56 9.65 -13.90
CA GLU A 13 15.03 8.35 -13.40
C GLU A 13 14.44 8.08 -12.00
N LEU A 14 14.41 9.11 -11.15
CA LEU A 14 13.86 9.01 -9.80
C LEU A 14 12.37 8.67 -9.81
N ILE A 15 11.59 9.30 -10.70
CA ILE A 15 10.15 9.04 -10.78
C ILE A 15 9.88 7.64 -11.34
N GLN A 16 10.63 7.20 -12.35
CA GLN A 16 10.51 5.84 -12.90
C GLN A 16 10.91 4.76 -11.88
N PHE A 17 11.96 5.01 -11.10
CA PHE A 17 12.36 4.14 -10.01
C PHE A 17 11.26 4.03 -8.95
N ASN A 18 10.68 5.17 -8.55
CA ASN A 18 9.60 5.19 -7.56
C ASN A 18 8.33 4.48 -8.07
N VAL A 19 7.96 4.71 -9.33
CA VAL A 19 6.88 3.97 -10.03
C VAL A 19 7.11 2.46 -9.96
N THR A 20 8.32 2.01 -10.27
CA THR A 20 8.66 0.58 -10.27
C THR A 20 8.49 -0.03 -8.87
N ARG A 21 8.93 0.69 -7.83
CA ARG A 21 8.78 0.26 -6.44
C ARG A 21 7.33 0.20 -5.99
N ALA A 22 6.52 1.19 -6.37
CA ALA A 22 5.09 1.18 -6.10
C ALA A 22 4.40 -0.01 -6.78
N ALA A 23 4.72 -0.27 -8.05
CA ALA A 23 4.17 -1.40 -8.79
C ALA A 23 4.56 -2.74 -8.16
N GLN A 24 5.83 -2.92 -7.76
CA GLN A 24 6.29 -4.13 -7.07
C GLN A 24 5.59 -4.35 -5.73
N ALA A 25 5.48 -3.31 -4.90
CA ALA A 25 4.80 -3.41 -3.62
C ALA A 25 3.30 -3.72 -3.77
N LEU A 26 2.64 -3.16 -4.78
CA LEU A 26 1.23 -3.46 -5.08
C LEU A 26 1.02 -4.87 -5.61
N GLN A 27 1.94 -5.36 -6.43
CA GLN A 27 1.88 -6.74 -6.92
C GLN A 27 2.06 -7.73 -5.77
N GLU A 28 3.10 -7.53 -4.94
CA GLU A 28 3.35 -8.36 -3.75
C GLU A 28 2.14 -8.33 -2.80
N HIS A 29 1.58 -7.15 -2.56
CA HIS A 29 0.37 -6.99 -1.77
C HIS A 29 -0.79 -7.83 -2.33
N ALA A 30 -1.08 -7.73 -3.63
CA ALA A 30 -2.15 -8.48 -4.26
C ALA A 30 -1.95 -10.00 -4.16
N ASP A 31 -0.73 -10.48 -4.37
CA ASP A 31 -0.39 -11.90 -4.27
C ASP A 31 -0.57 -12.43 -2.84
N LEU A 32 -0.17 -11.64 -1.83
CA LEU A 32 -0.36 -11.96 -0.43
C LEU A 32 -1.84 -11.97 -0.01
N LEU A 33 -2.67 -11.08 -0.57
CA LEU A 33 -4.12 -11.11 -0.32
C LEU A 33 -4.77 -12.39 -0.86
N GLU A 34 -4.36 -12.87 -2.03
CA GLU A 34 -4.85 -14.16 -2.56
C GLU A 34 -4.38 -15.34 -1.70
N ARG A 35 -3.11 -15.30 -1.25
CA ARG A 35 -2.58 -16.31 -0.31
C ARG A 35 -3.39 -16.35 0.99
N MET A 36 -3.63 -15.19 1.61
CA MET A 36 -4.37 -15.09 2.86
C MET A 36 -5.81 -15.59 2.70
N ARG A 37 -6.46 -15.26 1.57
CA ARG A 37 -7.77 -15.81 1.23
C ARG A 37 -7.74 -17.34 1.14
N GLY A 38 -6.72 -17.92 0.52
CA GLY A 38 -6.51 -19.37 0.46
C GLY A 38 -6.38 -19.99 1.85
N GLN A 39 -5.56 -19.40 2.71
CA GLN A 39 -5.34 -19.86 4.09
C GLN A 39 -6.61 -19.79 4.93
N LEU A 40 -7.38 -18.71 4.85
CA LEU A 40 -8.66 -18.58 5.56
C LEU A 40 -9.68 -19.64 5.11
N ASN A 41 -9.73 -19.94 3.81
CA ASN A 41 -10.58 -21.01 3.29
C ASN A 41 -10.15 -22.38 3.81
N GLN A 42 -8.84 -22.65 3.83
CA GLN A 42 -8.29 -23.89 4.38
C GLN A 42 -8.61 -24.01 5.87
N TYR A 43 -8.41 -22.96 6.65
CA TYR A 43 -8.69 -22.90 8.08
C TYR A 43 -10.10 -23.37 8.43
N MET A 44 -11.11 -22.94 7.66
CA MET A 44 -12.51 -23.35 7.87
C MET A 44 -12.75 -24.85 7.67
N SER A 45 -11.90 -25.54 6.90
CA SER A 45 -12.02 -26.96 6.60
C SER A 45 -11.19 -27.87 7.53
N LEU A 46 -10.28 -27.29 8.32
CA LEU A 46 -9.38 -28.02 9.21
C LEU A 46 -10.06 -28.44 10.52
N ARG A 47 -9.55 -29.52 11.12
CA ARG A 47 -9.86 -29.95 12.49
C ARG A 47 -9.11 -29.08 13.50
N ASP A 48 -9.58 -29.04 14.74
CA ASP A 48 -9.04 -28.14 15.77
C ASP A 48 -7.53 -28.29 16.01
N GLU A 49 -6.99 -29.51 15.93
CA GLU A 49 -5.56 -29.82 16.09
C GLU A 49 -4.68 -29.26 14.97
N GLU A 50 -5.23 -29.07 13.76
CA GLU A 50 -4.51 -28.54 12.58
C GLU A 50 -4.67 -27.01 12.45
N ARG A 51 -5.61 -26.42 13.20
CA ARG A 51 -5.92 -24.99 13.13
C ARG A 51 -4.82 -24.12 13.70
N GLU A 52 -4.15 -24.55 14.77
CA GLU A 52 -3.09 -23.77 15.42
C GLU A 52 -1.95 -23.44 14.46
N GLY A 53 -1.42 -24.44 13.74
CA GLY A 53 -0.38 -24.21 12.72
C GLY A 53 -0.87 -23.41 11.50
N MET A 54 -2.18 -23.35 11.26
CA MET A 54 -2.75 -22.47 10.23
C MET A 54 -2.91 -21.02 10.74
N VAL A 55 -3.19 -20.81 12.03
CA VAL A 55 -3.21 -19.47 12.63
C VAL A 55 -1.83 -18.82 12.47
N GLU A 56 -0.74 -19.52 12.82
CA GLU A 56 0.62 -19.00 12.66
C GLU A 56 0.92 -18.59 11.20
N GLN A 57 0.49 -19.41 10.23
CA GLN A 57 0.67 -19.08 8.81
C GLN A 57 -0.14 -17.86 8.35
N ILE A 58 -1.32 -17.64 8.94
CA ILE A 58 -2.15 -16.46 8.69
C ILE A 58 -1.47 -15.22 9.30
N GLU A 59 -0.96 -15.31 10.53
CA GLU A 59 -0.19 -14.24 11.17
C GLU A 59 1.04 -13.84 10.36
N ASP A 60 1.81 -14.81 9.87
CA ASP A 60 2.96 -14.59 9.01
C ASP A 60 2.56 -13.83 7.73
N THR A 61 1.44 -14.23 7.13
CA THR A 61 0.96 -13.61 5.89
C THR A 61 0.47 -12.19 6.17
N ILE A 62 -0.19 -11.93 7.30
CA ILE A 62 -0.57 -10.57 7.74
C ILE A 62 0.67 -9.70 7.93
N ARG A 63 1.73 -10.22 8.55
CA ARG A 63 3.01 -9.49 8.70
C ARG A 63 3.63 -9.15 7.35
N SER A 64 3.57 -10.06 6.37
CA SER A 64 4.03 -9.76 5.01
C SER A 64 3.16 -8.71 4.31
N ILE A 65 1.83 -8.77 4.47
CA ILE A 65 0.90 -7.77 3.91
C ILE A 65 1.22 -6.38 4.47
N ARG A 66 1.49 -6.30 5.78
CA ARG A 66 1.93 -5.07 6.45
C ARG A 66 3.21 -4.51 5.82
N SER A 67 4.21 -5.35 5.57
CA SER A 67 5.46 -4.93 4.91
C SER A 67 5.23 -4.41 3.48
N ALA A 68 4.39 -5.09 2.69
CA ALA A 68 4.04 -4.63 1.35
C ALA A 68 3.31 -3.27 1.39
N ARG A 69 2.39 -3.09 2.35
CA ARG A 69 1.68 -1.82 2.61
C ARG A 69 2.63 -0.69 3.02
N GLU A 70 3.63 -0.96 3.84
CA GLU A 70 4.69 0.01 4.17
C GLU A 70 5.51 0.40 2.93
N GLY A 71 5.72 -0.53 1.99
CA GLY A 71 6.33 -0.25 0.68
C GLY A 71 5.51 0.76 -0.14
N ILE A 72 4.19 0.59 -0.18
CA ILE A 72 3.25 1.52 -0.84
C ILE A 72 3.29 2.89 -0.15
N GLU A 73 3.29 2.93 1.19
CA GLU A 73 3.40 4.18 1.95
C GLU A 73 4.69 4.93 1.62
N LYS A 74 5.83 4.21 1.62
CA LYS A 74 7.13 4.78 1.31
C LYS A 74 7.18 5.36 -0.11
N ALA A 75 6.68 4.62 -1.11
CA ALA A 75 6.61 5.12 -2.48
C ALA A 75 5.71 6.36 -2.62
N THR A 76 4.63 6.42 -1.84
CA THR A 76 3.72 7.58 -1.78
C THR A 76 4.42 8.81 -1.22
N ARG A 77 5.15 8.69 -0.10
CA ARG A 77 5.93 9.79 0.49
C ARG A 77 7.05 10.25 -0.43
N GLU A 78 7.74 9.32 -1.09
CA GLU A 78 8.75 9.64 -2.09
C GLU A 78 8.12 10.41 -3.26
N TYR A 79 6.94 10.00 -3.75
CA TYR A 79 6.22 10.70 -4.82
C TYR A 79 5.82 12.12 -4.41
N GLU A 80 5.28 12.29 -3.19
CA GLU A 80 4.96 13.60 -2.64
C GLU A 80 6.17 14.55 -2.64
N MET A 81 7.33 14.03 -2.24
CA MET A 81 8.58 14.78 -2.24
C MET A 81 8.98 15.19 -3.66
N LEU A 82 8.95 14.27 -4.63
CA LEU A 82 9.28 14.56 -6.04
C LEU A 82 8.36 15.63 -6.64
N VAL A 83 7.05 15.52 -6.40
CA VAL A 83 6.06 16.51 -6.86
C VAL A 83 6.26 17.84 -6.15
N GLY A 84 6.53 17.81 -4.84
CA GLY A 84 6.72 19.03 -4.04
C GLY A 84 7.97 19.82 -4.38
N CYS A 85 9.07 19.11 -4.65
CA CYS A 85 10.37 19.68 -4.95
C CYS A 85 10.54 20.06 -6.42
N CYS A 86 10.17 19.15 -7.31
CA CYS A 86 10.53 19.21 -8.72
C CYS A 86 9.33 19.41 -9.64
N LEU A 87 8.10 19.48 -9.11
CA LEU A 87 6.85 19.53 -9.87
C LEU A 87 6.69 18.36 -10.87
N ALA A 88 7.42 17.27 -10.64
CA ALA A 88 7.39 16.11 -11.51
C ALA A 88 6.25 15.18 -11.12
N ARG A 89 5.35 14.97 -12.09
CA ARG A 89 4.20 14.09 -11.96
C ARG A 89 4.35 12.90 -12.88
N ASP A 90 3.71 11.82 -12.51
CA ASP A 90 3.62 10.63 -13.34
C ASP A 90 2.22 10.03 -13.20
N ASP A 91 1.49 10.00 -14.32
CA ASP A 91 0.10 9.55 -14.36
C ASP A 91 0.00 8.05 -14.01
N TYR A 92 1.03 7.26 -14.29
CA TYR A 92 1.05 5.84 -13.95
C TYR A 92 1.25 5.63 -12.45
N MET A 93 2.11 6.41 -11.80
CA MET A 93 2.19 6.46 -10.33
C MET A 93 0.85 6.81 -9.70
N GLU A 94 0.19 7.87 -10.20
CA GLU A 94 -1.12 8.29 -9.70
C GLU A 94 -2.19 7.20 -9.89
N ALA A 95 -2.16 6.48 -11.02
CA ALA A 95 -3.05 5.35 -11.29
C ALA A 95 -2.79 4.17 -10.34
N LEU A 96 -1.54 3.82 -10.07
CA LEU A 96 -1.17 2.76 -9.11
C LEU A 96 -1.67 3.09 -7.70
N LEU A 97 -1.46 4.33 -7.25
CA LEU A 97 -1.96 4.81 -5.97
C LEU A 97 -3.50 4.82 -5.91
N GLY A 98 -4.15 5.25 -6.99
CA GLY A 98 -5.60 5.22 -7.13
C GLY A 98 -6.17 3.79 -7.08
N TYR A 99 -5.48 2.82 -7.67
CA TYR A 99 -5.86 1.40 -7.60
C TYR A 99 -5.86 0.90 -6.15
N TYR A 100 -4.82 1.21 -5.36
CA TYR A 100 -4.79 0.83 -3.95
C TYR A 100 -5.95 1.47 -3.16
N LEU A 101 -6.22 2.75 -3.38
CA LEU A 101 -7.33 3.45 -2.73
C LEU A 101 -8.69 2.81 -3.03
N MET A 102 -8.96 2.47 -4.28
CA MET A 102 -10.29 2.02 -4.70
C MET A 102 -10.51 0.52 -4.48
N ALA A 103 -9.48 -0.30 -4.72
CA ALA A 103 -9.60 -1.75 -4.76
C ALA A 103 -8.71 -2.43 -3.72
N GLY A 104 -7.41 -2.11 -3.70
CA GLY A 104 -6.43 -2.80 -2.85
C GLY A 104 -6.77 -2.74 -1.36
N SER A 105 -6.96 -1.55 -0.83
CA SER A 105 -7.26 -1.28 0.59
C SER A 105 -8.60 -1.88 1.04
N ARG A 106 -9.62 -1.83 0.17
CA ARG A 106 -10.92 -2.43 0.46
C ARG A 106 -10.80 -3.94 0.61
N ARG A 107 -10.12 -4.58 -0.35
CA ARG A 107 -9.93 -6.02 -0.37
C ARG A 107 -9.10 -6.50 0.83
N GLU A 108 -8.06 -5.76 1.17
CA GLU A 108 -7.25 -6.00 2.37
C GLU A 108 -8.09 -5.94 3.64
N ARG A 109 -8.91 -4.88 3.81
CA ARG A 109 -9.79 -4.72 4.97
C ARG A 109 -10.82 -5.84 5.07
N GLU A 110 -11.41 -6.25 3.95
CA GLU A 110 -12.37 -7.36 3.92
C GLU A 110 -11.72 -8.67 4.41
N LEU A 111 -10.50 -8.97 3.97
CA LEU A 111 -9.79 -10.18 4.39
C LEU A 111 -9.30 -10.11 5.84
N LEU A 112 -8.77 -8.97 6.31
CA LEU A 112 -8.40 -8.79 7.71
C LEU A 112 -9.63 -8.93 8.61
N SER A 113 -10.78 -8.39 8.22
CA SER A 113 -12.04 -8.55 8.97
C SER A 113 -12.50 -10.02 9.05
N ALA A 114 -12.17 -10.84 8.05
CA ALA A 114 -12.40 -12.28 8.12
C ALA A 114 -11.39 -12.97 9.05
N ALA A 115 -10.12 -12.57 8.99
CA ALA A 115 -9.05 -13.07 9.85
C ALA A 115 -9.20 -12.66 11.33
N SER A 116 -9.94 -11.58 11.62
CA SER A 116 -10.11 -11.05 12.99
C SER A 116 -10.81 -12.02 13.96
N ARG A 117 -11.38 -13.11 13.44
CA ARG A 117 -11.98 -14.18 14.23
C ARG A 117 -10.95 -15.10 14.88
N VAL A 118 -9.72 -15.06 14.38
CA VAL A 118 -8.64 -16.00 14.73
C VAL A 118 -7.34 -15.30 15.11
N VAL A 119 -7.09 -14.09 14.60
CA VAL A 119 -5.88 -13.29 14.85
C VAL A 119 -6.28 -11.85 15.17
N ASP A 120 -5.56 -11.15 16.06
CA ASP A 120 -5.76 -9.72 16.25
C ASP A 120 -5.18 -8.93 15.06
N VAL A 121 -6.03 -8.14 14.42
CA VAL A 121 -5.73 -7.36 13.20
C VAL A 121 -6.02 -5.87 13.38
N SER A 122 -6.28 -5.42 14.61
CA SER A 122 -6.70 -4.04 14.90
C SER A 122 -5.70 -3.00 14.37
N GLU A 123 -4.42 -3.18 14.67
CA GLU A 123 -3.35 -2.30 14.18
C GLU A 123 -3.22 -2.29 12.65
N ASP A 124 -3.49 -3.41 12.00
CA ASP A 124 -3.42 -3.52 10.55
C ASP A 124 -4.58 -2.80 9.86
N ILE A 125 -5.79 -2.88 10.42
CA ILE A 125 -6.94 -2.12 9.94
C ILE A 125 -6.69 -0.61 10.06
N ASP A 126 -6.12 -0.17 11.18
CA ASP A 126 -5.72 1.23 11.38
C ASP A 126 -4.62 1.63 10.38
N GLY A 127 -3.67 0.72 10.11
CA GLY A 127 -2.62 0.89 9.11
C GLY A 127 -3.18 1.20 7.72
N ILE A 128 -4.22 0.49 7.28
CA ILE A 128 -4.92 0.79 6.01
C ILE A 128 -5.46 2.21 6.03
N GLY A 129 -6.10 2.63 7.13
CA GLY A 129 -6.64 3.98 7.28
C GLY A 129 -5.56 5.06 7.11
N ARG A 130 -4.40 4.87 7.75
CA ARG A 130 -3.27 5.80 7.64
C ARG A 130 -2.74 5.91 6.20
N VAL A 131 -2.50 4.78 5.54
CA VAL A 131 -1.93 4.76 4.17
C VAL A 131 -2.92 5.32 3.16
N THR A 132 -4.21 4.97 3.27
CA THR A 132 -5.23 5.53 2.37
C THR A 132 -5.41 7.04 2.57
N GLY A 133 -5.37 7.54 3.81
CA GLY A 133 -5.37 8.98 4.09
C GLY A 133 -4.19 9.71 3.45
N LEU A 134 -2.97 9.19 3.63
CA LEU A 134 -1.76 9.73 3.01
C LEU A 134 -1.89 9.80 1.48
N ILE A 135 -2.32 8.70 0.84
CA ILE A 135 -2.44 8.67 -0.62
C ILE A 135 -3.47 9.71 -1.11
N GLN A 136 -4.61 9.84 -0.42
CA GLN A 136 -5.62 10.85 -0.74
C GLN A 136 -5.04 12.27 -0.65
N GLU A 137 -4.32 12.59 0.43
CA GLU A 137 -3.67 13.88 0.63
C GLU A 137 -2.69 14.19 -0.50
N VAL A 138 -1.84 13.22 -0.87
CA VAL A 138 -0.86 13.37 -1.95
C VAL A 138 -1.55 13.61 -3.29
N LEU A 139 -2.53 12.80 -3.68
CA LEU A 139 -3.23 12.97 -4.96
C LEU A 139 -3.99 14.30 -5.06
N VAL A 140 -4.58 14.78 -3.97
CA VAL A 140 -5.21 16.11 -3.90
C VAL A 140 -4.17 17.23 -4.01
N SER A 141 -3.05 17.11 -3.28
CA SER A 141 -1.94 18.08 -3.32
C SER A 141 -1.39 18.22 -4.73
N VAL A 142 -1.13 17.09 -5.40
CA VAL A 142 -0.67 17.03 -6.79
C VAL A 142 -1.65 17.75 -7.72
N SER A 143 -2.94 17.44 -7.61
CA SER A 143 -4.00 18.05 -8.43
C SER A 143 -4.12 19.57 -8.21
N SER A 144 -3.97 20.04 -6.97
CA SER A 144 -4.09 21.46 -6.62
C SER A 144 -2.94 22.32 -7.17
N LYS A 145 -1.73 21.76 -7.27
CA LYS A 145 -0.54 22.47 -7.80
C LYS A 145 -0.64 22.71 -9.30
N VAL A 146 -1.37 21.87 -10.03
CA VAL A 146 -1.62 22.02 -11.48
C VAL A 146 -2.50 23.25 -11.77
N ARG A 147 -3.52 23.51 -10.93
CA ARG A 147 -4.41 24.68 -11.09
C ARG A 147 -3.73 26.04 -10.89
N ARG A 148 -2.53 26.08 -10.33
CA ARG A 148 -1.78 27.33 -10.07
C ARG A 148 -0.68 27.60 -11.10
N SER A 149 -0.38 26.64 -11.97
CA SER A 149 0.72 26.71 -12.94
C SER A 149 0.25 26.83 -14.39
N GLY A 150 -1.06 26.83 -14.64
CA GLY A 150 -1.69 27.14 -15.92
C GLY A 150 -2.59 28.36 -15.78
#